data_AF-K5WRP0-F1
#
_entry.id   AF-K5WRP0-F1
#
_cell.length_a   1.000
_cell.length_b   1.000
_cell.length_c   1.000
_cell.angle_alpha   90.00
_cell.angle_beta   90.00
_cell.angle_gamma   90.00
#
_symmetry.space_group_name_H-M   'P 1'
#
loop_
_entity.id
_entity.type
_entity.pdbx_description
1 polymer ?
#
loop_
_entity_poly.entity_id
_entity_poly.type
_entity_poly.pdbx_seq_one_letter_code
_entity_poly.pdbx_strand_id
1 'polypeptide(L)'
;MTSVYQEALKYICERTYWRALDKLHCLVVQQLFELQKLNVSHTGYKMRTHIAKSLQVRSKTIKKTVANYNAVAVTMNPSKPMLDWSEVMHYAFLEEFSLLQNTRNNVRQKP
;
A
#
# COMPACT_ATOMS: atom_id res chain seq x y z
N MET A 1 -23.39 -24.81 13.91
CA MET A 1 -23.16 -23.47 14.52
C MET A 1 -21.78 -22.88 14.19
N THR A 2 -20.79 -23.65 13.71
CA THR A 2 -19.41 -23.19 13.46
C THR A 2 -19.17 -22.53 12.10
N SER A 3 -20.01 -22.79 11.10
CA SER A 3 -19.80 -22.33 9.71
C SER A 3 -19.87 -20.79 9.54
N VAL A 4 -20.88 -20.11 10.09
CA VAL A 4 -21.03 -18.65 9.98
C VAL A 4 -19.89 -17.91 10.68
N TYR A 5 -19.44 -18.42 11.82
CA TYR A 5 -18.30 -17.85 12.56
C TYR A 5 -16.99 -17.98 11.78
N GLN A 6 -16.73 -19.15 11.20
CA GLN A 6 -15.56 -19.37 10.35
C GLN A 6 -15.57 -18.49 9.10
N GLU A 7 -16.73 -18.31 8.47
CA GLU A 7 -16.89 -17.43 7.32
C GLU A 7 -16.67 -15.96 7.69
N ALA A 8 -17.17 -15.51 8.83
CA ALA A 8 -16.92 -14.17 9.35
C ALA A 8 -15.43 -13.92 9.64
N LEU A 9 -14.73 -14.90 10.22
CA LEU A 9 -13.28 -14.81 10.43
C LEU A 9 -12.51 -14.70 9.12
N LYS A 10 -12.86 -15.53 8.12
CA LYS A 10 -12.25 -15.47 6.79
C LYS A 10 -12.45 -14.09 6.15
N TYR A 11 -13.68 -13.56 6.21
CA TYR A 11 -14.01 -12.23 5.71
C TYR A 11 -13.18 -11.14 6.40
N ILE A 12 -13.04 -11.19 7.74
CA ILE A 12 -12.25 -10.22 8.49
C ILE A 12 -10.78 -10.28 8.07
N CYS A 13 -10.18 -11.48 7.99
CA CYS A 13 -8.79 -11.65 7.55
C CYS A 13 -8.56 -11.13 6.13
N GLU A 14 -9.44 -11.47 5.19
CA GLU A 14 -9.33 -10.96 3.82
C GLU A 14 -9.44 -9.43 3.80
N ARG A 15 -10.39 -8.87 4.56
CA ARG A 15 -10.59 -7.42 4.62
C ARG A 15 -9.42 -6.68 5.24
N THR A 16 -8.80 -7.23 6.30
CA THR A 16 -7.62 -6.63 6.93
C THR A 16 -6.42 -6.67 6.00
N TYR A 17 -6.23 -7.77 5.28
CA TYR A 17 -5.19 -7.91 4.27
C TYR A 17 -5.34 -6.85 3.16
N TRP A 18 -6.52 -6.76 2.56
CA TRP A 18 -6.77 -5.80 1.47
C TRP A 18 -6.61 -4.35 1.92
N ARG A 19 -6.99 -4.03 3.17
CA ARG A 19 -6.76 -2.68 3.74
C ARG A 19 -5.29 -2.38 3.96
N ALA A 20 -4.51 -3.36 4.42
CA ALA A 20 -3.07 -3.20 4.60
C ALA A 20 -2.38 -2.96 3.25
N LEU A 21 -2.78 -3.72 2.22
CA LEU A 21 -2.29 -3.58 0.86
C LEU A 21 -2.66 -2.21 0.25
N ASP A 22 -3.93 -1.82 0.30
CA ASP A 22 -4.41 -0.53 -0.24
C ASP A 22 -3.72 0.68 0.43
N LYS A 23 -3.47 0.58 1.75
CA LYS A 23 -2.72 1.61 2.47
C LYS A 23 -1.27 1.69 2.00
N LEU A 24 -0.60 0.56 1.84
CA LEU A 24 0.76 0.51 1.32
C LEU A 24 0.81 1.17 -0.07
N HIS A 25 -0.16 0.82 -0.90
CA HIS A 25 -0.33 1.32 -2.25
C HIS A 25 -0.47 2.84 -2.32
N CYS A 26 -1.42 3.38 -1.56
CA CYS A 26 -1.64 4.82 -1.47
C CYS A 26 -0.36 5.58 -1.06
N LEU A 27 0.40 5.06 -0.10
CA LEU A 27 1.60 5.71 0.38
C LEU A 27 2.73 5.71 -0.66
N VAL A 28 2.93 4.60 -1.38
CA VAL A 28 3.94 4.53 -2.46
C VAL A 28 3.60 5.53 -3.56
N VAL A 29 2.33 5.57 -4.00
CA VAL A 29 1.87 6.52 -5.03
C VAL A 29 2.06 7.97 -4.58
N GLN A 30 1.74 8.30 -3.32
CA GLN A 30 1.99 9.64 -2.77
C GLN A 30 3.47 10.01 -2.79
N GLN A 31 4.36 9.07 -2.45
CA GLN A 31 5.80 9.31 -2.48
C GLN A 31 6.29 9.60 -3.91
N LEU A 32 5.78 8.88 -4.91
CA LEU A 32 6.11 9.13 -6.32
C LEU A 32 5.71 10.54 -6.75
N PHE A 33 4.50 11.00 -6.38
CA PHE A 33 4.07 12.36 -6.68
C PHE A 33 4.92 13.43 -5.99
N GLU A 34 5.42 13.15 -4.79
CA GLU A 34 6.34 14.08 -4.11
C GLU A 34 7.72 14.15 -4.76
N LEU A 35 8.27 13.00 -5.16
CA LEU A 35 9.51 12.96 -5.94
C LEU A 35 9.36 13.72 -7.26
N GLN A 36 8.24 13.53 -7.95
CA GLN A 36 7.91 14.29 -9.15
C GLN A 36 7.88 15.80 -8.85
N LYS A 37 7.24 16.23 -7.76
CA LYS A 37 7.22 17.64 -7.35
C LYS A 37 8.61 18.22 -7.06
N LEU A 38 9.53 17.43 -6.50
CA LEU A 38 10.92 17.86 -6.32
C LEU A 38 11.65 18.08 -7.64
N ASN A 39 11.35 17.24 -8.64
CA ASN A 39 11.97 17.30 -9.97
C ASN A 39 11.44 18.44 -10.86
N VAL A 40 10.34 19.11 -10.47
CA VAL A 40 9.80 20.27 -11.20
C VAL A 40 10.70 21.49 -11.01
N SER A 41 11.15 22.08 -12.12
CA SER A 41 11.89 23.35 -12.14
C SER A 41 11.03 24.50 -11.58
N HIS A 42 11.65 25.51 -10.97
CA HIS A 42 10.99 26.64 -10.26
C HIS A 42 10.35 26.34 -8.89
N THR A 43 10.61 25.18 -8.28
CA THR A 43 10.23 24.95 -6.88
C THR A 43 11.14 25.76 -5.93
N GLY A 44 10.57 26.76 -5.23
CA GLY A 44 11.32 27.59 -4.28
C GLY A 44 11.92 26.80 -3.11
N TYR A 45 12.99 27.31 -2.49
CA TYR A 45 13.76 26.62 -1.43
C TYR A 45 12.87 26.09 -0.30
N LYS A 46 11.97 26.92 0.24
CA LYS A 46 11.04 26.51 1.31
C LYS A 46 10.20 25.30 0.91
N MET A 47 9.64 25.31 -0.31
CA MET A 47 8.81 24.20 -0.81
C MET A 47 9.64 22.92 -0.94
N ARG A 48 10.88 23.00 -1.47
CA ARG A 48 11.80 21.84 -1.52
C ARG A 48 12.08 21.27 -0.14
N THR A 49 12.31 22.13 0.87
CA THR A 49 12.52 21.69 2.25
C THR A 49 11.30 20.97 2.82
N HIS A 50 10.08 21.46 2.54
CA HIS A 50 8.86 20.81 2.98
C HIS A 50 8.67 19.44 2.33
N ILE A 51 8.90 19.33 1.02
CA ILE A 51 8.79 18.06 0.30
C ILE A 51 9.85 17.06 0.78
N ALA A 52 11.09 17.49 1.01
CA ALA A 52 12.12 16.62 1.57
C ALA A 52 11.75 16.08 2.96
N LYS A 53 11.15 16.91 3.82
CA LYS A 53 10.65 16.48 5.13
C LYS A 53 9.48 15.51 4.99
N SER A 54 8.52 15.77 4.10
CA SER A 54 7.39 14.86 3.89
C SER A 54 7.83 13.50 3.34
N LEU A 55 8.82 13.49 2.44
CA LEU A 55 9.46 12.27 1.93
C LEU A 55 10.08 11.43 3.05
N GLN A 56 10.83 12.04 3.97
CA GLN A 56 11.41 11.33 5.11
C GLN A 56 10.34 10.71 6.02
N VAL A 57 9.29 11.46 6.34
CA VAL A 57 8.17 10.98 7.16
C VAL A 57 7.45 9.81 6.49
N ARG A 58 7.23 9.92 5.18
CA ARG A 58 6.53 8.88 4.41
C ARG A 58 7.37 7.64 4.22
N SER A 59 8.68 7.76 4.03
CA SER A 59 9.57 6.61 4.02
C SER A 59 9.46 5.80 5.33
N LYS A 60 9.48 6.46 6.49
CA LYS A 60 9.24 5.80 7.79
C LYS A 60 7.85 5.15 7.87
N THR A 61 6.84 5.82 7.33
CA THR A 61 5.45 5.34 7.34
C THR A 61 5.25 4.12 6.45
N ILE A 62 5.85 4.10 5.26
CA ILE A 62 5.80 2.95 4.35
C ILE A 62 6.54 1.77 4.99
N LYS A 63 7.72 1.98 5.61
CA LYS A 63 8.43 0.90 6.33
C LYS A 63 7.56 0.25 7.41
N LYS A 64 6.84 1.05 8.21
CA LYS A 64 5.87 0.54 9.20
C LYS A 64 4.69 -0.18 8.54
N THR A 65 4.22 0.32 7.40
CA THR A 65 3.09 -0.25 6.68
C THR A 65 3.45 -1.59 6.02
N VAL A 66 4.66 -1.74 5.49
CA VAL A 66 5.21 -3.03 5.00
C VAL A 66 5.25 -4.07 6.12
N ALA A 67 5.74 -3.70 7.30
CA ALA A 67 5.74 -4.62 8.44
C ALA A 67 4.31 -5.07 8.82
N ASN A 68 3.33 -4.15 8.80
CA ASN A 68 1.93 -4.49 9.05
C ASN A 68 1.34 -5.38 7.94
N TYR A 69 1.64 -5.10 6.67
CA TYR A 69 1.24 -5.95 5.55
C TYR A 69 1.79 -7.37 5.73
N ASN A 70 3.09 -7.51 5.99
CA ASN A 70 3.75 -8.80 6.19
C ASN A 70 3.14 -9.58 7.37
N ALA A 71 2.83 -8.91 8.48
CA ALA A 71 2.17 -9.54 9.61
C ALA A 71 0.81 -10.13 9.25
N VAL A 72 0.01 -9.42 8.44
CA VAL A 72 -1.30 -9.90 7.99
C VAL A 72 -1.15 -10.98 6.90
N ALA A 73 -0.19 -10.81 5.98
CA ALA A 73 0.07 -11.74 4.88
C ALA A 73 0.35 -13.17 5.35
N VAL A 74 1.09 -13.33 6.46
CA VAL A 74 1.39 -14.63 7.07
C VAL A 74 0.16 -15.30 7.69
N THR A 75 -0.82 -14.51 8.14
CA THR A 75 -2.06 -15.03 8.74
C THR A 75 -3.11 -15.47 7.71
N MET A 76 -2.89 -15.16 6.43
CA MET A 76 -3.81 -15.54 5.35
C MET A 76 -3.68 -17.04 5.03
N ASN A 77 -4.78 -17.63 4.53
CA ASN A 77 -4.79 -19.01 4.06
C ASN A 77 -5.28 -19.04 2.60
N PRO A 78 -4.39 -19.25 1.60
CA PRO A 78 -2.95 -19.51 1.73
C PRO A 78 -2.15 -18.26 2.15
N SER A 79 -1.00 -18.48 2.79
CA SER A 79 -0.07 -17.42 3.17
C SER A 79 0.38 -16.64 1.94
N LYS A 80 0.49 -15.32 2.08
CA LYS A 80 0.88 -14.41 0.99
C LYS A 80 2.37 -14.07 1.06
N PRO A 81 3.03 -13.77 -0.08
CA PRO A 81 4.44 -13.41 -0.07
C PRO A 81 4.68 -12.16 0.77
N MET A 82 5.78 -12.18 1.52
CA MET A 82 6.26 -11.03 2.29
C MET A 82 6.98 -10.07 1.36
N LEU A 83 6.86 -8.78 1.63
CA LEU A 83 7.53 -7.72 0.89
C LEU A 83 8.79 -7.27 1.64
N ASP A 84 9.91 -7.14 0.93
CA ASP A 84 11.07 -6.42 1.45
C ASP A 84 10.88 -4.92 1.28
N TRP A 85 11.28 -4.17 2.31
CA TRP A 85 11.25 -2.72 2.30
C TRP A 85 12.10 -2.12 1.18
N SER A 86 13.29 -2.69 0.94
CA SER A 86 14.22 -2.15 -0.05
C SER A 86 13.67 -2.36 -1.46
N GLU A 87 13.03 -3.50 -1.70
CA GLU A 87 12.31 -3.80 -2.93
C GLU A 87 11.14 -2.84 -3.18
N VAL A 88 10.29 -2.60 -2.17
CA VAL A 88 9.17 -1.64 -2.24
C VAL A 88 9.63 -0.19 -2.51
N MET A 89 10.87 0.14 -2.16
CA MET A 89 11.46 1.45 -2.38
C MET A 89 12.21 1.58 -3.71
N HIS A 90 12.90 0.53 -4.16
CA HIS A 90 13.67 0.51 -5.41
C HIS A 90 12.76 0.31 -6.62
N TYR A 91 11.83 -0.62 -6.49
CA TYR A 91 10.76 -0.78 -7.44
C TYR A 91 9.63 0.10 -6.96
N ALA A 92 9.30 1.11 -7.77
CA ALA A 92 7.91 1.49 -7.89
C ALA A 92 7.18 0.21 -8.33
N PHE A 93 6.82 -0.63 -7.35
CA PHE A 93 6.18 -1.93 -7.44
C PHE A 93 4.87 -1.70 -8.17
N LEU A 94 4.91 -1.50 -9.49
CA LEU A 94 3.77 -1.09 -10.31
C LEU A 94 3.31 -2.29 -11.15
N GLU A 95 4.18 -3.29 -11.35
CA GLU A 95 3.84 -4.52 -12.07
C GLU A 95 2.93 -5.43 -11.25
N GLU A 96 3.21 -5.66 -9.96
CA GLU A 96 2.36 -6.49 -9.10
C GLU A 96 1.06 -5.76 -8.69
N PHE A 97 1.02 -4.43 -8.81
CA PHE A 97 -0.18 -3.61 -8.55
C PHE A 97 -1.25 -3.66 -9.65
N SER A 98 -0.98 -4.32 -10.78
CA SER A 98 -2.05 -4.76 -11.69
C SER A 98 -3.13 -5.58 -10.95
N LEU A 99 -2.81 -6.16 -9.79
CA LEU A 99 -3.78 -6.74 -8.84
C LEU A 99 -4.87 -5.77 -8.34
N LEU A 100 -4.67 -4.45 -8.38
CA LEU A 100 -5.72 -3.46 -8.09
C LEU A 100 -6.82 -3.42 -9.16
N GLN A 101 -6.59 -3.98 -10.35
CA GLN A 101 -7.67 -4.12 -11.34
C GLN A 101 -8.73 -5.11 -10.86
N ASN A 102 -8.35 -6.15 -10.10
CA ASN A 102 -9.27 -7.20 -9.66
C ASN A 102 -9.99 -6.90 -8.33
N THR A 103 -9.59 -5.85 -7.60
CA THR A 103 -10.21 -5.47 -6.31
C THR A 103 -11.17 -4.31 -6.38
N ARG A 104 -11.20 -3.56 -7.50
CA ARG A 104 -12.35 -2.71 -7.81
C ARG A 104 -13.51 -3.65 -8.09
N ASN A 105 -14.40 -3.79 -7.09
CA ASN A 105 -15.83 -3.97 -7.37
C ASN A 105 -16.13 -2.98 -8.49
N ASN A 106 -16.25 -3.48 -9.71
CA ASN A 106 -16.33 -2.64 -10.88
C ASN A 106 -17.65 -1.90 -10.71
N VAL A 107 -17.61 -0.64 -10.25
CA VAL A 107 -18.82 0.13 -9.95
C VAL A 107 -19.69 0.31 -11.20
N ARG A 108 -19.13 0.04 -12.39
CA ARG A 108 -19.83 -0.09 -13.66
C ARG A 108 -20.72 -1.34 -13.78
N GLN A 109 -20.55 -2.34 -12.93
CA GLN A 109 -21.34 -3.59 -12.91
C GLN A 109 -22.42 -3.59 -11.82
N LYS A 110 -22.54 -2.52 -11.03
CA LYS A 110 -23.71 -2.33 -10.16
C LYS A 110 -24.81 -1.61 -10.96
N PRO A 111 -26.07 -2.05 -10.87
CA PRO A 111 -27.18 -1.43 -11.58
C PRO A 111 -27.40 0.02 -11.16
#